data_AF-V4A5N5-F1
#
_entry.id   AF-V4A5N5-F1
#
_cell.length_a   1.000
_cell.length_b   1.000
_cell.length_c   1.000
_cell.angle_alpha   90.00
_cell.angle_beta   90.00
_cell.angle_gamma   90.00
#
_symmetry.space_group_name_H-M   'P 1'
#
loop_
_entity.id
_entity.type
_entity.pdbx_description
1 polymer ?
#
loop_
_entity_poly.entity_id
_entity_poly.type
_entity_poly.pdbx_seq_one_letter_code
_entity_poly.pdbx_strand_id
1 'polypeptide(L)'
;MTQNEQDAAIERFRSGETKFLVATSVAEEGMDIPDCNIVIRYNHVGNEITTVQTRGRSRKRGGTSLLLGVEEVLQREILNIGRSKMMDDAILQFRRMSLPKVKKQIKDHQEKIIQDEELKEEVSKGNQKNKINSHFQLLCFKCKELTINNEFIKTINKTHHVVTDPEFRSKLYLRSDQSPRNPFDGIQITGKIYCKECNNHLGVMFRYKGIMFPSIRMEGFQIVTSTGQPMMRKKWKDLPFMVKEMSHEDYLGMISSRRETRNPERRDNDVIVPTCQDNQFEEDMDET
;
A
#
# COMPACT_ATOMS: atom_id res chain seq x y z
N MET A 1 9.10 0.60 8.74
CA MET A 1 8.83 -0.22 9.92
C MET A 1 7.49 -0.91 9.75
N THR A 2 7.43 -2.22 9.96
CA THR A 2 6.17 -2.96 10.09
C THR A 2 5.43 -2.56 11.36
N GLN A 3 4.16 -2.96 11.53
CA GLN A 3 3.41 -2.68 12.76
C GLN A 3 4.11 -3.25 13.99
N ASN A 4 4.55 -4.52 13.91
CA ASN A 4 5.25 -5.18 15.01
C ASN A 4 6.55 -4.45 15.41
N GLU A 5 7.28 -3.90 14.45
CA GLU A 5 8.49 -3.10 14.73
C GLU A 5 8.15 -1.77 15.42
N GLN A 6 7.03 -1.15 15.06
CA GLN A 6 6.55 0.07 15.72
C GLN A 6 6.11 -0.23 17.16
N ASP A 7 5.35 -1.29 17.38
CA ASP A 7 4.88 -1.70 18.70
C ASP A 7 6.07 -2.04 19.61
N ALA A 8 7.06 -2.79 19.12
CA ALA A 8 8.28 -3.09 19.86
C ALA A 8 9.12 -1.84 20.19
N ALA A 9 9.13 -0.83 19.32
CA ALA A 9 9.79 0.45 19.61
C ALA A 9 9.05 1.23 20.70
N ILE A 10 7.71 1.26 20.65
CA ILE A 10 6.88 1.89 21.68
C ILE A 10 7.04 1.18 23.02
N GLU A 11 7.03 -0.15 23.06
CA GLU A 11 7.19 -0.91 24.31
C GLU A 11 8.53 -0.63 24.98
N ARG A 12 9.63 -0.57 24.20
CA ARG A 12 10.95 -0.17 24.72
C ARG A 12 10.98 1.25 25.25
N PHE A 13 10.21 2.15 24.65
CA PHE A 13 10.07 3.51 25.17
C PHE A 13 9.23 3.55 26.46
N ARG A 14 8.16 2.74 26.52
CA ARG A 14 7.28 2.62 27.69
C ARG A 14 7.98 1.97 28.88
N SER A 15 8.80 0.96 28.65
CA SER A 15 9.60 0.30 29.70
C SER A 15 10.75 1.18 30.22
N GLY A 16 11.10 2.25 29.50
CA GLY A 16 12.22 3.13 29.83
C GLY A 16 13.58 2.62 29.34
N GLU A 17 13.63 1.48 28.64
CA GLU A 17 14.83 0.99 27.94
C GLU A 17 15.31 2.02 26.92
N THR A 18 14.37 2.61 26.19
CA THR A 18 14.60 3.77 25.32
C THR A 18 14.08 5.03 26.00
N LYS A 19 14.94 6.03 26.20
CA LYS A 19 14.54 7.32 26.81
C LYS A 19 14.09 8.39 25.80
N PHE A 20 14.38 8.18 24.52
CA PHE A 20 14.14 9.15 23.47
C PHE A 20 13.59 8.47 22.22
N LEU A 21 12.48 8.98 21.70
CA LEU A 21 11.83 8.47 20.50
C LEU A 21 11.88 9.55 19.42
N VAL A 22 12.45 9.20 18.26
CA VAL A 22 12.36 10.01 17.04
C VAL A 22 11.32 9.37 16.14
N ALA A 23 10.31 10.13 15.76
CA ALA A 23 9.24 9.67 14.90
C ALA A 23 8.88 10.70 13.83
N THR A 24 8.32 10.22 12.74
CA THR A 24 7.65 11.06 11.74
C THR A 24 6.21 11.36 12.20
N SER A 25 5.38 11.96 11.33
CA SER A 25 3.98 12.24 11.61
C SER A 25 3.13 11.01 11.98
N VAL A 26 3.67 9.79 11.81
CA VAL A 26 3.05 8.54 12.28
C VAL A 26 2.78 8.56 13.79
N ALA A 27 3.60 9.26 14.58
CA ALA A 27 3.44 9.37 16.04
C ALA A 27 2.47 10.46 16.50
N GLU A 28 1.93 11.29 15.59
CA GLU A 28 1.08 12.42 15.96
C GLU A 28 -0.31 11.97 16.40
N GLU A 29 -0.86 10.95 15.74
CA GLU A 29 -2.21 10.46 15.97
C GLU A 29 -2.27 8.93 16.05
N GLY A 30 -3.20 8.40 16.84
CA GLY A 30 -3.52 6.97 16.87
C GLY A 30 -2.51 6.05 17.56
N MET A 31 -1.23 6.44 17.71
CA MET A 31 -0.26 5.67 18.49
C MET A 31 -0.44 5.92 19.99
N ASP A 32 -0.50 4.84 20.77
CA ASP A 32 -0.50 4.93 22.23
C ASP A 32 0.92 5.13 22.76
N ILE A 33 1.39 6.37 22.70
CA ILE A 33 2.69 6.76 23.24
C ILE A 33 2.47 7.24 24.69
N PRO A 34 3.24 6.73 25.67
CA PRO A 34 3.12 7.15 27.07
C PRO A 34 3.41 8.64 27.23
N ASP A 35 2.87 9.26 28.29
CA ASP A 35 3.08 10.69 28.53
C ASP A 35 4.59 11.04 28.66
N CYS A 36 5.01 12.01 27.85
CA CYS A 36 6.36 12.52 27.80
C CYS A 36 6.54 13.73 28.73
N ASN A 37 7.77 13.93 29.19
CA ASN A 37 8.17 15.18 29.86
C ASN A 37 8.45 16.29 28.85
N ILE A 38 8.92 15.93 27.65
CA ILE A 38 9.28 16.88 26.61
C ILE A 38 8.79 16.32 25.28
N VAL A 39 8.11 17.15 24.50
CA VAL A 39 7.72 16.85 23.12
C VAL A 39 8.29 17.94 22.22
N ILE A 40 9.15 17.57 21.28
CA ILE A 40 9.81 18.52 20.36
C ILE A 40 9.28 18.28 18.96
N ARG A 41 8.65 19.30 18.38
CA ARG A 41 8.31 19.36 16.95
C ARG A 41 9.42 20.11 16.22
N TYR A 42 10.10 19.42 15.31
CA TYR A 42 11.23 19.98 14.57
C TYR A 42 10.87 20.27 13.12
N ASN A 43 10.76 21.56 12.79
CA ASN A 43 10.41 22.16 11.52
C ASN A 43 9.16 21.55 10.87
N HIS A 44 8.21 21.11 11.69
CA HIS A 44 7.01 20.41 11.26
C HIS A 44 5.79 20.83 12.08
N VAL A 45 4.70 21.11 11.38
CA VAL A 45 3.37 21.41 11.93
C VAL A 45 2.35 20.77 10.99
N GLY A 46 1.46 19.94 11.54
CA GLY A 46 0.34 19.35 10.83
C GLY A 46 -0.88 20.28 10.77
N ASN A 47 -2.07 19.75 11.03
CA ASN A 47 -3.32 20.51 11.17
C ASN A 47 -3.62 20.85 12.65
N GLU A 48 -4.70 21.58 12.90
CA GLU A 48 -5.14 21.95 14.25
C GLU A 48 -5.40 20.74 15.18
N ILE A 49 -5.82 19.59 14.63
CA ILE A 49 -6.04 18.37 15.39
C ILE A 49 -4.68 17.83 15.90
N THR A 50 -3.70 17.69 15.01
CA THR A 50 -2.34 17.24 15.38
C THR A 50 -1.69 18.15 16.41
N THR A 51 -1.93 19.48 16.35
CA THR A 51 -1.44 20.44 17.35
C THR A 51 -2.01 20.13 18.75
N VAL A 52 -3.32 19.86 18.85
CA VAL A 52 -3.96 19.49 20.13
C VAL A 52 -3.46 18.13 20.63
N GLN A 53 -3.40 17.13 19.75
CA GLN A 53 -2.97 15.77 20.12
C GLN A 53 -1.51 15.73 20.59
N THR A 54 -0.61 16.42 19.89
CA THR A 54 0.82 16.48 20.23
C THR A 54 1.05 17.16 21.58
N ARG A 55 0.34 18.26 21.87
CA ARG A 55 0.36 18.88 23.21
C ARG A 55 -0.15 17.91 24.27
N GLY A 56 -1.16 17.11 23.92
CA GLY A 56 -1.70 16.04 24.75
C GLY A 56 -0.69 14.93 25.09
N ARG A 57 0.48 14.85 24.45
CA ARG A 57 1.55 13.89 24.80
C ARG A 57 2.52 14.40 25.86
N SER A 58 2.38 15.66 26.28
CA SER A 58 3.24 16.30 27.28
C SER A 58 2.48 16.60 28.60
N ARG A 59 1.64 15.67 29.07
CA ARG A 59 0.75 15.89 30.23
C ARG A 59 1.38 15.67 31.60
N LYS A 60 2.61 15.12 31.66
CA LYS A 60 3.32 15.00 32.94
C LYS A 60 3.48 16.37 33.59
N ARG A 61 3.45 16.43 34.93
CA ARG A 61 3.59 17.69 35.66
C ARG A 61 4.94 18.35 35.31
N GLY A 62 4.91 19.58 34.82
CA GLY A 62 6.09 20.28 34.31
C GLY A 62 6.51 19.89 32.89
N GLY A 63 5.68 19.12 32.19
CA GLY A 63 5.92 18.73 30.80
C GLY A 63 5.92 19.94 29.86
N THR A 64 6.81 19.93 28.87
CA THR A 64 6.96 21.03 27.91
C THR A 64 6.81 20.54 26.47
N SER A 65 6.02 21.27 25.67
CA SER A 65 5.95 21.09 24.21
C SER A 65 6.66 22.24 23.51
N LEU A 66 7.66 21.91 22.69
CA LEU A 66 8.48 22.86 21.95
C LEU A 66 8.22 22.73 20.45
N LEU A 67 8.13 23.87 19.77
CA LEU A 67 8.17 23.96 18.31
C LEU A 67 9.46 24.68 17.92
N LEU A 68 10.34 23.97 17.24
CA LEU A 68 11.57 24.53 16.67
C LEU A 68 11.38 24.57 15.16
N GLY A 69 11.24 25.75 14.55
CA GLY A 69 10.99 25.84 13.11
C GLY A 69 11.24 27.23 12.55
N VAL A 70 11.26 27.31 11.23
CA VAL A 70 11.36 28.59 10.51
C VAL A 70 10.05 29.38 10.62
N GLU A 71 10.11 30.67 10.28
CA GLU A 71 8.98 31.59 10.43
C GLU A 71 7.69 31.09 9.76
N GLU A 72 7.77 30.53 8.56
CA GLU A 72 6.61 29.96 7.85
C GLU A 72 5.90 28.86 8.65
N VAL A 73 6.66 28.03 9.35
CA VAL A 73 6.13 26.94 10.19
C VAL A 73 5.46 27.52 11.44
N LEU A 74 6.05 28.56 12.03
CA LEU A 74 5.46 29.26 13.17
C LEU A 74 4.12 29.92 12.80
N GLN A 75 4.04 30.59 11.65
CA GLN A 75 2.80 31.20 11.17
C GLN A 75 1.69 30.16 11.01
N ARG A 76 2.01 28.97 10.48
CA ARG A 76 1.04 27.86 10.38
C ARG A 76 0.56 27.37 11.74
N GLU A 77 1.45 27.25 12.74
CA GLU A 77 1.05 26.87 14.10
C GLU A 77 0.14 27.93 14.73
N ILE A 78 0.40 29.22 14.53
CA ILE A 78 -0.47 30.30 15.02
C ILE A 78 -1.88 30.17 14.42
N LEU A 79 -1.98 29.93 13.11
CA LEU A 79 -3.26 29.69 12.44
C LEU A 79 -3.97 28.45 12.99
N ASN A 80 -3.24 27.35 13.23
CA ASN A 80 -3.80 26.12 13.79
C ASN A 80 -4.32 26.32 15.22
N ILE A 81 -3.64 27.10 16.06
CA ILE A 81 -4.15 27.47 17.39
C ILE A 81 -5.46 28.26 17.27
N GLY A 82 -5.52 29.19 16.31
CA GLY A 82 -6.76 29.92 16.01
C GLY A 82 -7.91 28.99 15.58
N ARG A 83 -7.63 28.04 14.69
CA ARG A 83 -8.59 27.02 14.23
C ARG A 83 -9.09 26.12 15.36
N SER A 84 -8.21 25.70 16.27
CA SER A 84 -8.60 24.92 17.45
C SER A 84 -9.61 25.67 18.32
N LYS A 85 -9.42 26.98 18.53
CA LYS A 85 -10.37 27.80 19.29
C LYS A 85 -11.72 27.92 18.57
N MET A 86 -11.70 28.17 17.26
CA MET A 86 -12.92 28.21 16.46
C MET A 86 -13.69 26.87 16.48
N MET A 87 -12.97 25.75 16.50
CA MET A 87 -13.55 24.42 16.65
C MET A 87 -14.28 24.26 18.00
N ASP A 88 -13.64 24.66 19.09
CA ASP A 88 -14.26 24.63 20.43
C ASP A 88 -15.51 25.51 20.48
N ASP A 89 -15.44 26.72 19.91
CA ASP A 89 -16.58 27.63 19.81
C ASP A 89 -17.72 27.03 18.98
N ALA A 90 -17.41 26.39 17.85
CA ALA A 90 -18.41 25.73 17.01
C ALA A 90 -19.12 24.58 17.75
N ILE A 91 -18.38 23.79 18.54
CA ILE A 91 -18.95 22.73 19.39
C ILE A 91 -19.90 23.34 20.43
N LEU A 92 -19.48 24.42 21.10
CA LEU A 92 -20.31 25.10 22.09
C LEU A 92 -21.58 25.69 21.46
N GLN A 93 -21.46 26.29 20.27
CA GLN A 93 -22.62 26.77 19.51
C GLN A 93 -23.56 25.62 19.14
N PHE A 94 -23.03 24.49 18.67
CA PHE A 94 -23.81 23.30 18.35
C PHE A 94 -24.56 22.76 19.56
N ARG A 95 -23.90 22.66 20.73
CA ARG A 95 -24.53 22.21 21.98
C ARG A 95 -25.66 23.12 22.45
N ARG A 96 -25.67 24.39 22.06
CA ARG A 96 -26.74 25.35 22.39
C ARG A 96 -27.90 25.35 21.39
N MET A 97 -27.80 24.63 20.28
CA MET A 97 -28.87 24.57 19.29
C MET A 97 -30.04 23.73 19.78
N SER A 98 -31.25 24.09 19.34
CA SER A 98 -32.44 23.31 19.66
C SER A 98 -32.43 21.95 18.93
N LEU A 99 -32.92 20.91 19.60
CA LEU A 99 -32.99 19.56 19.02
C LEU A 99 -33.71 19.50 17.65
N PRO A 100 -34.82 20.23 17.40
CA PRO A 100 -35.44 20.24 16.08
C PRO A 100 -34.52 20.80 14.98
N LYS A 101 -33.77 21.87 15.28
CA LYS A 101 -32.82 22.47 14.34
C LYS A 101 -31.65 21.53 14.04
N VAL A 102 -31.11 20.88 15.08
CA VAL A 102 -30.03 19.89 14.94
C VAL A 102 -30.48 18.72 14.07
N LYS A 103 -31.65 18.13 14.36
CA LYS A 103 -32.19 17.01 13.58
C LYS A 103 -32.36 17.37 12.11
N LYS A 104 -32.88 18.56 11.82
CA LYS A 104 -33.03 19.06 10.45
C LYS A 104 -31.67 19.17 9.74
N GLN A 105 -30.69 19.85 10.37
CA GLN A 105 -29.37 20.02 9.76
C GLN A 105 -28.65 18.69 9.51
N ILE A 106 -28.77 17.72 10.44
CA ILE A 106 -28.21 16.38 10.25
C ILE A 106 -28.85 15.70 9.04
N LYS A 107 -30.19 15.73 8.95
CA LYS A 107 -30.92 15.14 7.83
C LYS A 107 -30.51 15.78 6.49
N ASP A 108 -30.53 17.10 6.41
CA ASP A 108 -30.14 17.85 5.21
C ASP A 108 -28.69 17.50 4.77
N HIS A 109 -27.78 17.34 5.75
CA HIS A 109 -26.40 16.95 5.47
C HIS A 109 -26.27 15.50 5.01
N GLN A 110 -27.01 14.57 5.62
CA GLN A 110 -27.04 13.16 5.21
C GLN A 110 -27.59 13.00 3.80
N GLU A 111 -28.69 13.68 3.47
CA GLU A 111 -29.27 13.66 2.13
C GLU A 111 -28.26 14.17 1.09
N LYS A 112 -27.53 15.25 1.40
CA LYS A 112 -26.47 15.76 0.53
C LYS A 112 -25.33 14.77 0.34
N ILE A 113 -24.86 14.12 1.41
CA ILE A 113 -23.80 13.10 1.31
C ILE A 113 -24.24 11.96 0.40
N ILE A 114 -25.48 11.47 0.57
CA ILE A 114 -26.02 10.39 -0.26
C ILE A 114 -26.06 10.82 -1.72
N GLN A 115 -26.59 12.01 -2.03
CA GLN A 115 -26.63 12.55 -3.39
C GLN A 115 -25.23 12.72 -4.01
N ASP A 116 -24.26 13.22 -3.23
CA ASP A 116 -22.89 13.39 -3.70
C ASP A 116 -22.22 12.04 -4.00
N GLU A 117 -22.49 10.99 -3.20
CA GLU A 117 -22.00 9.63 -3.45
C GLU A 117 -22.67 8.96 -4.66
N GLU A 118 -23.98 9.11 -4.80
CA GLU A 118 -24.73 8.62 -5.98
C GLU A 118 -24.19 9.27 -7.27
N LEU A 119 -23.98 10.59 -7.27
CA LEU A 119 -23.40 11.31 -8.41
C LEU A 119 -21.98 10.82 -8.72
N LYS A 120 -21.13 10.59 -7.70
CA LYS A 120 -19.77 10.03 -7.91
C LYS A 120 -19.84 8.64 -8.55
N GLU A 121 -20.78 7.80 -8.12
CA GLU A 121 -20.97 6.47 -8.69
C GLU A 121 -21.42 6.54 -10.15
N GLU A 122 -22.38 7.41 -10.47
CA GLU A 122 -22.83 7.66 -11.84
C GLU A 122 -21.71 8.18 -12.74
N VAL A 123 -20.91 9.14 -12.27
CA VAL A 123 -19.73 9.65 -12.99
C VAL A 123 -18.73 8.52 -13.21
N SER A 124 -18.48 7.67 -12.21
CA SER A 124 -17.57 6.52 -12.34
C SER A 124 -18.09 5.50 -13.36
N LYS A 125 -19.40 5.17 -13.33
CA LYS A 125 -20.06 4.30 -14.31
C LYS A 125 -19.99 4.89 -15.71
N GLY A 126 -20.22 6.19 -15.88
CA GLY A 126 -20.10 6.91 -17.14
C GLY A 126 -18.68 6.86 -17.70
N ASN A 127 -17.67 7.14 -16.86
CA ASN A 127 -16.26 7.04 -17.24
C ASN A 127 -15.88 5.61 -17.67
N GLN A 128 -16.45 4.58 -17.03
CA GLN A 128 -16.19 3.19 -17.40
C GLN A 128 -16.89 2.77 -18.70
N LYS A 129 -18.12 3.26 -18.96
CA LYS A 129 -18.82 3.08 -20.25
C LYS A 129 -18.11 3.78 -21.41
N ASN A 130 -17.49 4.93 -21.15
CA ASN A 130 -16.75 5.71 -22.14
C ASN A 130 -15.35 5.15 -22.43
N LYS A 131 -14.93 4.05 -21.77
CA LYS A 131 -13.64 3.43 -22.07
C LYS A 131 -13.63 2.86 -23.48
N ILE A 132 -12.59 3.21 -24.22
CA ILE A 132 -12.38 2.81 -25.60
C ILE A 132 -11.98 1.34 -25.63
N ASN A 133 -12.75 0.52 -26.34
CA ASN A 133 -12.37 -0.85 -26.68
C ASN A 133 -11.55 -0.85 -27.98
N SER A 134 -10.33 -0.35 -27.90
CA SER A 134 -9.39 -0.28 -29.02
C SER A 134 -8.05 -0.89 -28.62
N HIS A 135 -7.31 -1.37 -29.62
CA HIS A 135 -5.98 -1.92 -29.42
C HIS A 135 -5.01 -0.84 -28.93
N PHE A 136 -4.23 -1.18 -27.91
CA PHE A 136 -3.13 -0.36 -27.43
C PHE A 136 -1.98 -1.25 -26.97
N GLN A 137 -0.78 -0.70 -26.94
CA GLN A 137 0.41 -1.37 -26.48
C GLN A 137 1.01 -0.63 -25.28
N LEU A 138 1.55 -1.39 -24.35
CA LEU A 138 2.43 -0.86 -23.31
C LEU A 138 3.87 -1.12 -23.70
N LEU A 139 4.65 -0.04 -23.81
CA LEU A 139 6.08 -0.07 -24.06
C LEU A 139 6.82 0.25 -22.77
N CYS A 140 7.96 -0.39 -22.51
CA CYS A 140 8.79 -0.04 -21.36
C CYS A 140 9.14 1.44 -21.38
N PHE A 141 8.90 2.13 -20.26
CA PHE A 141 9.06 3.59 -20.18
C PHE A 141 10.47 4.08 -20.52
N LYS A 142 11.50 3.28 -20.20
CA LYS A 142 12.90 3.65 -20.42
C LYS A 142 13.42 3.26 -21.80
N CYS A 143 13.41 1.96 -22.12
CA CYS A 143 14.04 1.47 -23.35
C CYS A 143 13.09 1.33 -24.54
N LYS A 144 11.77 1.30 -24.33
CA LYS A 144 10.75 1.08 -25.37
C LYS A 144 10.78 -0.30 -26.08
N GLU A 145 11.85 -1.07 -25.93
CA GLU A 145 12.03 -2.41 -26.52
C GLU A 145 11.04 -3.47 -26.00
N LEU A 146 10.77 -3.47 -24.69
CA LEU A 146 9.79 -4.40 -24.13
C LEU A 146 8.38 -3.87 -24.40
N THR A 147 7.58 -4.69 -25.10
CA THR A 147 6.23 -4.35 -25.53
C THR A 147 5.21 -5.38 -25.03
N ILE A 148 3.98 -4.94 -24.77
CA ILE A 148 2.87 -5.79 -24.33
C ILE A 148 1.61 -5.32 -25.06
N ASN A 149 0.95 -6.21 -25.79
CA ASN A 149 -0.36 -5.93 -26.37
C ASN A 149 -1.45 -5.98 -25.30
N ASN A 150 -2.45 -5.11 -25.39
CA ASN A 150 -3.52 -5.01 -24.40
C ASN A 150 -4.32 -6.30 -24.21
N GLU A 151 -4.37 -7.18 -25.21
CA GLU A 151 -5.08 -8.46 -25.13
C GLU A 151 -4.54 -9.39 -24.03
N PHE A 152 -3.24 -9.28 -23.74
CA PHE A 152 -2.54 -10.00 -22.68
C PHE A 152 -2.61 -9.30 -21.32
N ILE A 153 -3.26 -8.14 -21.24
CA ILE A 153 -3.43 -7.42 -19.98
C ILE A 153 -4.81 -7.74 -19.42
N LYS A 154 -4.85 -8.32 -18.23
CA LYS A 154 -6.08 -8.69 -17.53
C LYS A 154 -6.11 -8.11 -16.13
N THR A 155 -7.29 -8.06 -15.53
CA THR A 155 -7.44 -7.76 -14.10
C THR A 155 -7.75 -9.01 -13.28
N ILE A 156 -7.20 -9.07 -12.06
CA ILE A 156 -7.60 -9.99 -10.99
C ILE A 156 -8.25 -9.14 -9.89
N ASN A 157 -9.41 -9.58 -9.40
CA ASN A 157 -10.21 -8.87 -8.40
C ASN A 157 -10.52 -7.42 -8.84
N LYS A 158 -10.67 -7.18 -10.16
CA LYS A 158 -10.91 -5.85 -10.78
C LYS A 158 -9.85 -4.78 -10.51
N THR A 159 -8.75 -5.10 -9.84
CA THR A 159 -7.79 -4.12 -9.31
C THR A 159 -6.35 -4.43 -9.74
N HIS A 160 -5.95 -5.70 -9.69
CA HIS A 160 -4.59 -6.12 -9.99
C HIS A 160 -4.42 -6.36 -11.49
N HIS A 161 -3.68 -5.48 -12.15
CA HIS A 161 -3.41 -5.60 -13.58
C HIS A 161 -2.23 -6.55 -13.78
N VAL A 162 -2.47 -7.64 -14.49
CA VAL A 162 -1.51 -8.73 -14.73
C VAL A 162 -1.30 -8.96 -16.21
N VAL A 163 -0.13 -9.47 -16.56
CA VAL A 163 0.21 -9.84 -17.94
C VAL A 163 0.16 -11.36 -18.09
N THR A 164 -0.59 -11.84 -19.07
CA THR A 164 -0.77 -13.27 -19.38
C THR A 164 0.06 -13.74 -20.58
N ASP A 165 0.80 -12.83 -21.23
CA ASP A 165 1.72 -13.16 -22.32
C ASP A 165 2.81 -14.15 -21.83
N PRO A 166 2.88 -15.38 -22.40
CA PRO A 166 3.88 -16.37 -22.03
C PRO A 166 5.32 -15.89 -22.23
N GLU A 167 5.57 -15.08 -23.25
CA GLU A 167 6.91 -14.55 -23.54
C GLU A 167 7.30 -13.42 -22.60
N PHE A 168 6.32 -12.73 -22.00
CA PHE A 168 6.62 -11.58 -21.16
C PHE A 168 7.55 -11.96 -20.01
N ARG A 169 7.40 -13.17 -19.45
CA ARG A 169 8.25 -13.65 -18.36
C ARG A 169 9.73 -13.74 -18.73
N SER A 170 10.07 -14.10 -19.97
CA SER A 170 11.47 -14.21 -20.41
C SER A 170 12.16 -12.85 -20.58
N LYS A 171 11.36 -11.79 -20.72
CA LYS A 171 11.76 -10.38 -20.86
C LYS A 171 11.93 -9.66 -19.50
N LEU A 172 11.74 -10.37 -18.39
CA LEU A 172 11.82 -9.83 -17.02
C LEU A 172 13.04 -10.31 -16.24
N TYR A 173 13.52 -9.46 -15.35
CA TYR A 173 14.41 -9.81 -14.25
C TYR A 173 13.63 -9.75 -12.93
N LEU A 174 13.58 -10.86 -12.19
CA LEU A 174 12.91 -10.96 -10.89
C LEU A 174 13.94 -10.76 -9.77
N ARG A 175 13.71 -9.77 -8.91
CA ARG A 175 14.41 -9.63 -7.63
C ARG A 175 13.48 -10.15 -6.54
N SER A 176 13.88 -11.22 -5.86
CA SER A 176 13.13 -11.79 -4.74
C SER A 176 12.89 -10.74 -3.67
N ASP A 177 11.72 -10.79 -3.04
CA ASP A 177 11.42 -9.91 -1.92
C ASP A 177 12.28 -10.31 -0.72
N GLN A 178 13.03 -9.36 -0.17
CA GLN A 178 13.86 -9.58 1.03
C GLN A 178 13.04 -9.40 2.31
N SER A 179 11.79 -8.93 2.20
CA SER A 179 10.89 -8.72 3.33
C SER A 179 9.48 -9.15 2.95
N PRO A 180 9.20 -10.46 2.94
CA PRO A 180 7.91 -11.00 2.53
C PRO A 180 6.79 -10.36 3.35
N ARG A 181 5.87 -9.69 2.66
CA ARG A 181 4.68 -9.12 3.28
C ARG A 181 3.66 -10.22 3.55
N ASN A 182 2.83 -10.01 4.57
CA ASN A 182 1.67 -10.86 4.82
C ASN A 182 0.81 -10.93 3.55
N PRO A 183 0.31 -12.13 3.18
CA PRO A 183 -0.60 -12.25 2.06
C PRO A 183 -1.87 -11.44 2.32
N PHE A 184 -2.42 -10.86 1.26
CA PHE A 184 -3.67 -10.09 1.27
C PHE A 184 -4.51 -10.52 0.06
N ASP A 185 -5.83 -10.63 0.20
CA ASP A 185 -6.74 -11.06 -0.89
C ASP A 185 -6.30 -12.36 -1.61
N GLY A 186 -5.65 -13.28 -0.89
CA GLY A 186 -5.09 -14.52 -1.46
C GLY A 186 -3.85 -14.33 -2.34
N ILE A 187 -3.27 -13.13 -2.33
CA ILE A 187 -2.09 -12.72 -3.07
C ILE A 187 -0.87 -12.73 -2.15
N GLN A 188 0.16 -13.49 -2.55
CA GLN A 188 1.49 -13.44 -1.92
C GLN A 188 2.48 -12.78 -2.87
N ILE A 189 2.99 -11.59 -2.51
CA ILE A 189 4.08 -10.97 -3.28
C ILE A 189 5.36 -11.79 -3.08
N THR A 190 6.06 -12.07 -4.18
CA THR A 190 7.27 -12.90 -4.21
C THR A 190 8.52 -12.10 -4.60
N GLY A 191 8.36 -10.92 -5.20
CA GLY A 191 9.46 -10.07 -5.61
C GLY A 191 9.05 -8.94 -6.52
N LYS A 192 10.03 -8.09 -6.86
CA LYS A 192 9.88 -6.98 -7.82
C LYS A 192 10.34 -7.43 -9.20
N ILE A 193 9.60 -7.03 -10.23
CA ILE A 193 9.95 -7.32 -11.62
C ILE A 193 10.53 -6.09 -12.31
N TYR A 194 11.59 -6.31 -13.07
CA TYR A 194 12.32 -5.30 -13.81
C TYR A 194 12.41 -5.68 -15.28
N CYS A 195 12.47 -4.68 -16.16
CA CYS A 195 12.81 -4.90 -17.56
C CYS A 195 14.23 -5.48 -17.66
N LYS A 196 14.40 -6.57 -18.40
CA LYS A 196 15.71 -7.23 -18.55
C LYS A 196 16.75 -6.34 -19.26
N GLU A 197 16.32 -5.53 -20.22
CA GLU A 197 17.21 -4.69 -21.04
C GLU A 197 17.72 -3.43 -20.33
N CYS A 198 16.86 -2.74 -19.57
CA CYS A 198 17.20 -1.43 -18.99
C CYS A 198 17.00 -1.33 -17.48
N ASN A 199 16.64 -2.44 -16.83
CA ASN A 199 16.40 -2.54 -15.40
C ASN A 199 15.34 -1.52 -14.89
N ASN A 200 14.40 -1.13 -15.75
CA ASN A 200 13.24 -0.31 -15.36
C ASN A 200 12.33 -1.11 -14.42
N HIS A 201 11.82 -0.51 -13.35
CA HIS A 201 10.91 -1.17 -12.42
C HIS A 201 9.49 -1.24 -13.01
N LEU A 202 9.05 -2.44 -13.36
CA LEU A 202 7.79 -2.68 -14.09
C LEU A 202 6.62 -3.05 -13.17
N GLY A 203 6.90 -3.53 -11.96
CA GLY A 203 5.86 -3.94 -11.00
C GLY A 203 6.34 -5.03 -10.05
N VAL A 204 5.45 -5.95 -9.69
CA VAL A 204 5.73 -7.05 -8.76
C VAL A 204 5.31 -8.40 -9.34
N MET A 205 5.97 -9.46 -8.90
CA MET A 205 5.55 -10.84 -9.14
C MET A 205 4.78 -11.31 -7.91
N PHE A 206 3.57 -11.80 -8.08
CA PHE A 206 2.80 -12.38 -6.98
C PHE A 206 2.25 -13.76 -7.31
N ARG A 207 1.95 -14.54 -6.26
CA ARG A 207 1.25 -15.82 -6.34
C ARG A 207 -0.22 -15.61 -5.99
N TYR A 208 -1.13 -16.09 -6.83
CA TYR A 208 -2.57 -16.11 -6.59
C TYR A 208 -3.15 -17.45 -7.06
N LYS A 209 -3.94 -18.13 -6.22
CA LYS A 209 -4.46 -19.49 -6.48
C LYS A 209 -3.39 -20.49 -6.95
N GLY A 210 -2.17 -20.38 -6.41
CA GLY A 210 -1.03 -21.24 -6.75
C GLY A 210 -0.31 -20.91 -8.06
N ILE A 211 -0.77 -19.90 -8.82
CA ILE A 211 -0.21 -19.46 -10.10
C ILE A 211 0.60 -18.18 -9.88
N MET A 212 1.69 -18.02 -10.63
CA MET A 212 2.56 -16.83 -10.57
C MET A 212 2.13 -15.82 -11.64
N PHE A 213 1.84 -14.59 -11.23
CA PHE A 213 1.44 -13.51 -12.13
C PHE A 213 2.40 -12.31 -12.04
N PRO A 214 2.91 -11.82 -13.18
CA PRO A 214 3.57 -10.52 -13.23
C PRO A 214 2.49 -9.43 -13.20
N SER A 215 2.39 -8.73 -12.08
CA SER A 215 1.51 -7.56 -11.93
C SER A 215 2.27 -6.28 -12.21
N ILE A 216 1.74 -5.50 -13.14
CA ILE A 216 2.42 -4.34 -13.71
C ILE A 216 1.87 -3.03 -13.16
N ARG A 217 2.75 -2.03 -13.06
CA ARG A 217 2.41 -0.66 -12.64
C ARG A 217 2.43 0.27 -13.84
N MET A 218 1.46 1.19 -13.95
CA MET A 218 1.36 2.12 -15.08
C MET A 218 2.63 2.95 -15.31
N GLU A 219 3.27 3.39 -14.23
CA GLU A 219 4.47 4.23 -14.27
C GLU A 219 5.68 3.53 -14.90
N GLY A 220 5.64 2.21 -15.04
CA GLY A 220 6.66 1.43 -15.72
C GLY A 220 6.58 1.53 -17.26
N PHE A 221 5.50 2.10 -17.81
CA PHE A 221 5.18 1.98 -19.24
C PHE A 221 4.75 3.31 -19.88
N GLN A 222 4.97 3.39 -21.20
CA GLN A 222 4.31 4.32 -22.10
C GLN A 222 3.20 3.59 -22.84
N ILE A 223 2.08 4.24 -23.07
CA ILE A 223 0.96 3.68 -23.82
C ILE A 223 1.06 4.19 -25.26
N VAL A 224 1.01 3.29 -26.24
CA VAL A 224 1.01 3.62 -27.67
C VAL A 224 -0.24 3.03 -28.30
N THR A 225 -0.90 3.81 -29.16
CA THR A 225 -2.07 3.38 -29.94
C THR A 225 -1.72 3.37 -31.43
N SER A 226 -2.70 3.06 -32.28
CA SER A 226 -2.53 3.11 -33.74
C SER A 226 -2.07 4.47 -34.29
N THR A 227 -2.22 5.56 -33.54
CA THR A 227 -1.72 6.89 -33.94
C THR A 227 -0.22 7.05 -33.74
N GLY A 228 0.42 6.12 -33.02
CA GLY A 228 1.86 6.15 -32.71
C GLY A 228 2.28 7.19 -31.67
N GLN A 229 1.39 8.08 -31.22
CA GLN A 229 1.72 9.07 -30.21
C GLN A 229 1.75 8.45 -28.80
N PRO A 230 2.88 8.51 -28.08
CA PRO A 230 2.98 7.95 -26.74
C PRO A 230 2.21 8.81 -25.73
N MET A 231 1.41 8.17 -24.88
CA MET A 231 0.76 8.80 -23.74
C MET A 231 1.21 8.19 -22.41
N MET A 232 1.19 9.00 -21.35
CA MET A 232 1.60 8.60 -20.01
C MET A 232 0.44 8.77 -19.03
N ARG A 233 0.29 7.82 -18.11
CA ARG A 233 -0.67 7.87 -17.00
C ARG A 233 0.00 7.36 -15.72
N LYS A 234 -0.36 7.96 -14.59
CA LYS A 234 0.17 7.54 -13.27
C LYS A 234 -0.64 6.39 -12.68
N LYS A 235 -1.95 6.36 -12.91
CA LYS A 235 -2.86 5.34 -12.33
C LYS A 235 -3.63 4.61 -13.42
N TRP A 236 -3.93 3.34 -13.17
CA TRP A 236 -4.73 2.50 -14.06
C TRP A 236 -6.14 3.05 -14.31
N LYS A 237 -6.73 3.72 -13.32
CA LYS A 237 -8.05 4.35 -13.47
C LYS A 237 -8.08 5.50 -14.49
N ASP A 238 -6.92 6.11 -14.78
CA ASP A 238 -6.80 7.21 -15.73
C ASP A 238 -6.55 6.70 -17.17
N LEU A 239 -6.48 5.37 -17.36
CA LEU A 239 -6.37 4.73 -18.66
C LEU A 239 -7.72 4.79 -19.39
N PRO A 240 -7.79 5.39 -20.59
CA PRO A 240 -9.04 5.53 -21.34
C PRO A 240 -9.46 4.22 -22.02
N PHE A 241 -8.71 3.14 -21.87
CA PHE A 241 -8.96 1.85 -22.50
C PHE A 241 -9.55 0.85 -21.51
N MET A 242 -10.38 -0.04 -22.03
CA MET A 242 -10.94 -1.16 -21.27
C MET A 242 -9.88 -2.26 -21.07
N VAL A 243 -9.79 -2.78 -19.85
CA VAL A 243 -9.01 -3.98 -19.51
C VAL A 243 -10.00 -5.01 -18.97
N LYS A 244 -9.94 -6.23 -19.51
CA LYS A 244 -10.89 -7.30 -19.16
C LYS A 244 -10.44 -8.02 -17.90
N GLU A 245 -11.41 -8.48 -17.10
CA GLU A 245 -11.13 -9.40 -15.98
C GLU A 245 -10.64 -10.75 -16.53
N MET A 246 -9.77 -11.41 -15.77
CA MET A 246 -9.33 -12.78 -16.06
C MET A 246 -10.52 -13.73 -16.22
N SER A 247 -10.59 -14.37 -17.39
CA SER A 247 -11.55 -15.44 -17.67
C SER A 247 -11.04 -16.79 -17.18
N HIS A 248 -11.90 -17.81 -17.14
CA HIS A 248 -11.49 -19.18 -16.81
C HIS A 248 -10.43 -19.72 -17.78
N GLU A 249 -10.55 -19.39 -19.07
CA GLU A 249 -9.60 -19.79 -20.12
C GLU A 249 -8.23 -19.13 -19.91
N ASP A 250 -8.18 -17.86 -19.51
CA ASP A 250 -6.93 -17.17 -19.17
C ASP A 250 -6.19 -17.88 -18.03
N TYR A 251 -6.92 -18.36 -17.01
CA TYR A 251 -6.32 -19.14 -15.91
C TYR A 251 -5.77 -20.49 -16.40
N LEU A 252 -6.49 -21.19 -17.28
CA LEU A 252 -6.05 -22.47 -17.84
C LEU A 252 -4.79 -22.30 -18.68
N GLY A 253 -4.72 -21.26 -19.53
CA GLY A 253 -3.53 -20.93 -20.32
C GLY A 253 -2.29 -20.68 -19.45
N MET A 254 -2.45 -19.99 -18.33
CA MET A 254 -1.35 -19.76 -17.38
C MET A 254 -0.88 -21.03 -16.67
N ILE A 255 -1.73 -22.05 -16.55
CA ILE A 255 -1.37 -23.36 -15.97
C ILE A 255 -0.63 -24.22 -17.00
N SER A 256 -1.09 -24.27 -18.25
CA SER A 256 -0.49 -25.11 -19.29
C SER A 256 0.94 -24.68 -19.64
N SER A 257 1.21 -23.37 -19.76
CA SER A 257 2.58 -22.85 -19.99
C SER A 257 3.57 -23.21 -18.87
N ARG A 258 3.07 -23.58 -17.68
CA ARG A 258 3.89 -24.04 -16.55
C ARG A 258 4.38 -25.49 -16.72
N ARG A 259 3.68 -26.30 -17.52
CA ARG A 259 4.06 -27.70 -17.81
C ARG A 259 5.13 -27.79 -18.90
N GLU A 260 5.09 -26.91 -19.89
CA GLU A 260 6.08 -26.88 -20.98
C GLU A 260 7.47 -26.42 -20.54
N THR A 261 7.57 -25.62 -19.47
CA THR A 261 8.85 -25.17 -18.90
C THR A 261 9.48 -26.17 -17.92
N ARG A 262 8.75 -27.23 -17.53
CA ARG A 262 9.30 -28.38 -16.79
C ARG A 262 9.65 -29.48 -17.79
N ASN A 263 10.85 -29.41 -18.34
CA ASN A 263 11.42 -30.48 -19.15
C ASN A 263 11.49 -31.79 -18.31
N PRO A 264 11.01 -32.96 -18.75
CA PRO A 264 10.93 -34.17 -17.92
C PRO A 264 12.28 -34.87 -17.62
N GLU A 265 13.40 -34.35 -18.14
CA GLU A 265 14.68 -35.08 -18.15
C GLU A 265 15.64 -34.77 -16.98
N ARG A 266 15.21 -34.05 -15.95
CA ARG A 266 15.98 -33.98 -14.70
C ARG A 266 15.31 -34.86 -13.64
N ARG A 267 15.81 -36.09 -13.52
CA ARG A 267 15.62 -36.90 -12.31
C ARG A 267 16.40 -36.20 -11.20
N ASP A 268 15.70 -35.46 -10.36
CA ASP A 268 16.23 -35.03 -9.08
C ASP A 268 16.37 -36.29 -8.21
N ASN A 269 17.61 -36.68 -7.93
CA ASN A 269 17.94 -37.59 -6.83
C ASN A 269 17.67 -36.83 -5.53
N ASP A 270 16.42 -36.85 -5.07
CA ASP A 270 16.10 -36.45 -3.71
C ASP A 270 16.62 -37.54 -2.76
N VAL A 271 17.78 -37.26 -2.18
CA VAL A 271 18.28 -37.92 -0.98
C VAL A 271 17.26 -37.67 0.12
N ILE A 272 16.53 -38.73 0.47
CA ILE A 272 15.70 -38.82 1.66
C ILE A 272 16.62 -38.62 2.87
N VAL A 273 16.53 -37.47 3.53
CA VAL A 273 17.09 -37.28 4.87
C VAL A 273 16.12 -37.94 5.85
N PRO A 274 16.54 -38.95 6.63
CA PRO A 274 15.64 -39.61 7.58
C PRO A 274 15.31 -38.68 8.74
N THR A 275 14.03 -38.70 9.12
CA THR A 275 13.49 -38.16 10.36
C THR A 275 14.20 -38.74 11.58
N CYS A 276 14.79 -37.87 12.42
CA CYS A 276 15.26 -38.25 13.74
C CYS A 276 14.06 -38.59 14.64
N GLN A 277 13.99 -39.84 15.07
CA GLN A 277 13.28 -40.26 16.28
C GLN A 277 14.20 -41.14 17.11
N ASP A 278 14.20 -40.83 18.40
CA ASP A 278 14.48 -41.67 19.57
C ASP A 278 15.90 -42.25 19.75
N ASN A 279 16.54 -41.80 20.83
CA ASN A 279 17.40 -42.58 21.72
C ASN A 279 17.37 -41.86 23.09
N GLN A 280 16.59 -42.33 24.05
CA GLN A 280 17.02 -43.26 25.12
C GLN A 280 18.30 -42.78 25.83
N PHE A 281 18.08 -42.15 26.98
CA PHE A 281 19.07 -41.93 28.02
C PHE A 281 19.11 -43.18 28.90
N GLU A 282 20.18 -43.97 28.80
CA GLU A 282 20.70 -44.82 29.87
C GLU A 282 22.23 -44.78 29.76
N GLU A 283 22.90 -44.35 30.83
CA GLU A 283 23.92 -45.16 31.53
C GLU A 283 24.50 -44.37 32.71
N ASP A 284 24.36 -45.01 33.88
CA ASP A 284 24.99 -44.71 35.17
C ASP A 284 26.47 -45.16 35.21
N MET A 285 27.20 -44.64 36.22
CA MET A 285 28.48 -45.15 36.81
C MET A 285 29.72 -45.09 35.90
N ASP A 286 30.96 -44.93 36.35
CA ASP A 286 31.70 -44.61 37.59
C ASP A 286 33.11 -44.25 37.01
N GLU A 287 34.01 -43.44 37.56
CA GLU A 287 34.82 -43.67 38.76
C GLU A 287 36.00 -42.66 38.71
N THR A 288 36.53 -42.33 39.89
CA THR A 288 37.74 -41.54 40.25
C THR A 288 37.69 -40.01 40.30
#